data_AF-A0A9N9IRS4-F1
#
_entry.id   AF-A0A9N9IRS4-F1
#
_cell.length_a   1.000
_cell.length_b   1.000
_cell.length_c   1.000
_cell.angle_alpha   90.00
_cell.angle_beta   90.00
_cell.angle_gamma   90.00
#
_symmetry.space_group_name_H-M   'P 1'
#
loop_
_entity.id
_entity.type
_entity.pdbx_description
1 polymer ?
#
loop_
_entity_poly.entity_id
_entity_poly.type
_entity_poly.pdbx_seq_one_letter_code
_entity_poly.pdbx_strand_id
1 'polypeptide(L)'
;EIRPEDAPLPKIVAVDLQAMAPLEGVIQIQGDITKVSTAEQIVSHFEGELADLVVCDGAPDVTGLHDMDEYIQAQLLLSALNITTNILKPGGTFVAKIFR
;
A
#
# COMPACT_ATOMS: atom_id res chain seq x y z
N GLU A 1 15.71 19.38 20.43
CA GLU A 1 14.56 18.98 19.59
C GLU A 1 14.82 19.41 18.16
N ILE A 2 14.52 18.55 17.20
CA ILE A 2 14.64 18.87 15.77
C ILE A 2 13.41 19.72 15.43
N ARG A 3 13.61 20.87 14.77
CA ARG A 3 12.48 21.70 14.33
C ARG A 3 11.76 20.96 13.18
N PRO A 4 10.43 21.08 13.03
CA PRO A 4 9.69 20.35 11.99
C PRO A 4 10.25 20.56 10.57
N GLU A 5 10.80 21.74 10.29
CA GLU A 5 11.47 22.06 9.03
C GLU A 5 12.81 21.35 8.79
N ASP A 6 13.43 20.81 9.85
CA ASP A 6 14.72 20.11 9.81
C ASP A 6 14.53 18.58 9.82
N ALA A 7 13.28 18.08 9.85
CA ALA A 7 12.99 16.65 9.83
C ALA A 7 13.21 16.07 8.42
N PRO A 8 13.80 14.86 8.30
CA PRO A 8 13.95 14.21 7.00
C PRO A 8 12.59 13.99 6.36
N LEU A 9 12.50 14.21 5.04
CA LEU A 9 11.27 13.97 4.29
C LEU A 9 10.86 12.50 4.42
N PRO A 10 9.54 12.22 4.53
CA PRO A 10 9.05 10.85 4.62
C PRO A 10 9.35 10.11 3.32
N LYS A 11 9.76 8.84 3.44
CA LYS A 11 9.90 7.93 2.31
C LYS A 11 8.53 7.35 1.97
N ILE A 12 8.03 7.64 0.77
CA ILE A 12 6.70 7.20 0.33
C ILE A 12 6.85 6.25 -0.86
N VAL A 13 6.25 5.07 -0.75
CA VAL A 13 6.11 4.09 -1.85
C VAL A 13 4.63 3.95 -2.15
N ALA A 14 4.22 4.34 -3.35
CA ALA A 14 2.84 4.23 -3.84
C ALA A 14 2.75 3.15 -4.93
N VAL A 15 1.72 2.31 -4.84
CA VAL A 15 1.50 1.22 -5.80
C VAL A 15 0.07 1.27 -6.31
N ASP A 16 -0.08 1.22 -7.62
CA ASP A 16 -1.39 1.14 -8.28
C ASP A 16 -1.28 0.26 -9.54
N LEU A 17 -2.39 -0.35 -9.96
CA LEU A 17 -2.45 -1.05 -11.25
C LEU A 17 -2.31 -0.06 -12.43
N GLN A 18 -2.85 1.14 -12.26
CA GLN A 18 -2.84 2.19 -13.25
C GLN A 18 -1.61 3.08 -13.11
N ALA A 19 -1.19 3.68 -14.21
CA ALA A 19 -0.09 4.64 -14.19
C ALA A 19 -0.52 5.92 -13.46
N MET A 20 0.32 6.38 -12.51
CA MET A 20 0.14 7.64 -11.80
C MET A 20 1.01 8.73 -12.44
N ALA A 21 0.55 9.99 -12.34
CA ALA A 21 1.39 11.13 -12.71
C ALA A 21 2.56 11.26 -11.72
N PRO A 22 3.78 11.63 -12.17
CA PRO A 22 4.92 11.72 -11.28
C PRO A 22 4.69 12.69 -10.10
N LEU A 23 4.85 12.19 -8.88
CA LEU A 23 4.82 12.96 -7.63
C LEU A 23 6.24 13.07 -7.06
N GLU A 24 6.66 14.28 -6.74
CA GLU A 24 7.97 14.53 -6.13
C GLU A 24 8.06 13.86 -4.74
N GLY A 25 9.17 13.17 -4.47
CA GLY A 25 9.38 12.46 -3.21
C GLY A 25 8.61 11.13 -3.07
N VAL A 26 7.86 10.70 -4.10
CA VAL A 26 7.09 9.45 -4.09
C VAL A 26 7.67 8.45 -5.09
N ILE A 27 8.11 7.31 -4.58
CA ILE A 27 8.45 6.14 -5.39
C ILE A 27 7.14 5.53 -5.87
N GLN A 28 6.91 5.50 -7.18
CA GLN A 28 5.68 4.97 -7.76
C GLN A 28 5.97 3.66 -8.47
N ILE A 29 5.22 2.62 -8.12
CA ILE A 29 5.26 1.30 -8.74
C ILE A 29 3.93 1.09 -9.46
N GLN A 30 3.98 0.91 -10.76
CA GLN A 30 2.82 0.42 -11.50
C GLN A 30 2.81 -1.10 -11.43
N GLY A 31 1.90 -1.68 -10.65
CA GLY A 31 1.94 -3.10 -10.36
C GLY A 31 0.65 -3.61 -9.72
N ASP A 32 0.44 -4.91 -9.89
CA ASP A 32 -0.66 -5.64 -9.29
C ASP A 32 -0.18 -6.22 -7.95
N ILE A 33 -0.75 -5.76 -6.84
CA ILE A 33 -0.36 -6.18 -5.49
C ILE A 33 -0.68 -7.64 -5.17
N THR A 34 -1.47 -8.32 -6.02
CA THR A 34 -1.70 -9.77 -5.90
C THR A 34 -0.50 -10.59 -6.41
N LYS A 35 0.43 -9.96 -7.16
CA LYS A 35 1.61 -10.61 -7.72
C LYS A 35 2.80 -10.52 -6.78
N VAL A 36 3.51 -11.64 -6.63
CA VAL A 36 4.73 -11.75 -5.83
C VAL A 36 5.79 -10.74 -6.28
N SER A 37 5.94 -10.54 -7.59
CA SER A 37 6.92 -9.59 -8.15
C SER A 37 6.67 -8.13 -7.74
N THR A 38 5.42 -7.74 -7.52
CA THR A 38 5.08 -6.40 -7.02
C THR A 38 5.41 -6.29 -5.53
N ALA A 39 5.09 -7.33 -4.75
CA ALA A 39 5.42 -7.38 -3.33
C ALA A 39 6.94 -7.30 -3.09
N GLU A 40 7.73 -8.05 -3.86
CA GLU A 40 9.20 -8.02 -3.81
C GLU A 40 9.75 -6.63 -4.15
N GLN A 41 9.20 -5.96 -5.17
CA GLN A 41 9.57 -4.59 -5.50
C GLN A 41 9.29 -3.63 -4.36
N ILE A 42 8.09 -3.68 -3.76
CA ILE A 42 7.73 -2.86 -2.59
C ILE A 42 8.73 -3.07 -1.46
N VAL A 43 8.98 -4.32 -1.07
CA VAL A 43 9.91 -4.66 0.02
C VAL A 43 11.32 -4.15 -0.26
N SER A 44 11.80 -4.31 -1.50
CA SER A 44 13.15 -3.87 -1.90
C SER A 44 13.36 -2.37 -1.72
N HIS A 45 12.31 -1.56 -1.92
CA HIS A 45 12.41 -0.11 -1.77
C HIS A 45 12.59 0.34 -0.33
N PHE A 46 12.24 -0.46 0.68
CA PHE A 46 12.44 -0.10 2.07
C PHE A 46 13.87 -0.38 2.59
N GLU A 47 14.72 -1.07 1.83
CA GLU A 47 16.16 -1.28 2.15
C GLU A 47 16.45 -1.80 3.57
N GLY A 48 15.50 -2.55 4.16
CA GLY A 48 15.60 -3.07 5.53
C GLY A 48 15.03 -2.15 6.61
N GLU A 49 14.58 -0.95 6.27
CA GLU A 49 13.69 -0.15 7.11
C GLU A 49 12.26 -0.70 7.06
N LEU A 50 11.45 -0.37 8.05
CA LEU A 50 10.05 -0.77 8.12
C LEU A 50 9.14 0.47 8.07
N ALA A 51 8.01 0.34 7.38
CA ALA A 51 7.00 1.37 7.26
C ALA A 51 6.34 1.67 8.60
N ASP A 52 6.11 2.97 8.86
CA ASP A 52 5.32 3.44 10.00
C ASP A 52 3.82 3.27 9.79
N LEU A 53 3.38 3.41 8.54
CA LEU A 53 1.99 3.46 8.10
C LEU A 53 1.86 2.78 6.74
N VAL A 54 0.87 1.90 6.60
CA VAL A 54 0.43 1.36 5.31
C VAL A 54 -1.04 1.71 5.12
N VAL A 55 -1.37 2.28 3.95
CA VAL A 55 -2.74 2.69 3.58
C VAL A 55 -3.15 1.94 2.32
N CYS A 56 -4.34 1.33 2.33
CA CYS A 56 -4.94 0.68 1.18
C CYS A 56 -6.33 1.27 0.89
N ASP A 57 -6.42 2.14 -0.11
CA ASP A 57 -7.70 2.67 -0.63
C ASP A 57 -8.21 1.88 -1.85
N GLY A 58 -7.67 0.67 -2.04
CA GLY A 58 -8.04 -0.20 -3.15
C GLY A 58 -9.52 -0.61 -3.08
N ALA A 59 -10.21 -0.54 -4.22
CA ALA A 59 -11.56 -1.05 -4.38
C ALA A 59 -11.69 -1.74 -5.75
N PRO A 60 -12.43 -2.85 -5.84
CA PRO A 60 -12.76 -3.45 -7.12
C PRO A 60 -13.72 -2.57 -7.92
N ASP A 61 -13.75 -2.78 -9.23
CA ASP A 61 -14.83 -2.28 -10.08
C ASP A 61 -16.15 -2.90 -9.60
N VAL A 62 -17.09 -2.04 -9.20
CA VAL A 62 -18.37 -2.47 -8.64
C VAL A 62 -19.25 -3.02 -9.74
N THR A 63 -19.60 -4.30 -9.65
CA THR A 63 -20.47 -4.98 -10.62
C THR A 63 -21.95 -4.80 -10.30
N GLY A 64 -22.27 -4.43 -9.05
CA GLY A 64 -23.63 -4.35 -8.53
C GLY A 64 -24.12 -5.67 -7.92
N LEU A 65 -23.30 -6.72 -7.99
CA LEU A 65 -23.50 -7.97 -7.27
C LEU A 65 -22.74 -7.89 -5.95
N HIS A 66 -23.41 -7.40 -4.90
CA HIS A 66 -22.79 -7.08 -3.61
C HIS A 66 -21.90 -8.20 -3.04
N ASP A 67 -22.39 -9.45 -3.03
CA ASP A 67 -21.63 -10.59 -2.50
C ASP A 67 -20.31 -10.82 -3.27
N MET A 68 -20.32 -10.62 -4.59
CA MET A 68 -19.12 -10.74 -5.41
C MET A 68 -18.17 -9.56 -5.19
N ASP A 69 -18.69 -8.34 -5.14
CA ASP A 69 -17.89 -7.13 -4.96
C ASP A 69 -17.20 -7.14 -3.58
N GLU A 70 -17.89 -7.60 -2.53
CA GLU A 70 -17.33 -7.80 -1.19
C GLU A 70 -16.25 -8.89 -1.18
N TYR A 71 -16.49 -10.02 -1.85
CA TYR A 71 -15.52 -11.09 -1.95
C TYR A 71 -14.21 -10.64 -2.64
N ILE A 72 -14.32 -9.92 -3.76
CA ILE A 72 -13.15 -9.42 -4.50
C ILE A 72 -12.40 -8.39 -3.66
N GLN A 73 -13.09 -7.49 -2.96
CA GLN A 73 -12.44 -6.55 -2.06
C GLN A 73 -11.73 -7.26 -0.89
N ALA A 74 -12.31 -8.33 -0.34
CA ALA A 74 -11.66 -9.13 0.69
C ALA A 74 -10.36 -9.77 0.18
N GLN A 75 -10.31 -10.22 -1.08
CA GLN A 75 -9.06 -10.72 -1.69
C GLN A 75 -8.02 -9.60 -1.83
N LEU A 76 -8.44 -8.41 -2.26
CA LEU A 76 -7.56 -7.25 -2.38
C LEU A 76 -6.98 -6.86 -1.00
N LEU A 77 -7.82 -6.84 0.03
CA LEU A 77 -7.42 -6.56 1.41
C LEU A 77 -6.45 -7.61 1.94
N LEU A 78 -6.66 -8.89 1.64
CA LEU A 78 -5.76 -9.98 2.00
C LEU A 78 -4.37 -9.81 1.37
N SER A 79 -4.32 -9.44 0.08
CA SER A 79 -3.05 -9.16 -0.61
C SER A 79 -2.33 -7.95 0.03
N ALA A 80 -3.05 -6.87 0.29
CA ALA A 80 -2.49 -5.69 0.96
C ALA A 80 -1.97 -6.02 2.37
N LEU A 81 -2.73 -6.80 3.14
CA LEU A 81 -2.33 -7.23 4.48
C LEU A 81 -1.08 -8.12 4.43
N ASN A 82 -1.01 -9.07 3.48
CA ASN A 82 0.18 -9.91 3.32
C ASN A 82 1.43 -9.08 3.07
N ILE A 83 1.37 -8.07 2.19
CA ILE A 83 2.50 -7.15 1.97
C ILE A 83 2.81 -6.40 3.27
N THR A 84 1.78 -5.86 3.92
CA THR A 84 1.89 -5.10 5.18
C THR A 84 2.63 -5.89 6.26
N THR A 85 2.36 -7.18 6.43
CA THR A 85 3.05 -8.01 7.43
C THR A 85 4.56 -8.13 7.23
N ASN A 86 5.05 -7.90 6.00
CA ASN A 86 6.48 -7.95 5.69
C ASN A 86 7.18 -6.60 5.85
N ILE A 87 6.45 -5.49 5.75
CA ILE A 87 7.03 -4.13 5.71
C ILE A 87 6.65 -3.27 6.90
N LEU A 88 5.59 -3.59 7.66
CA LEU A 88 5.11 -2.74 8.74
C LEU A 88 5.93 -2.96 10.02
N LYS A 89 6.37 -1.88 10.65
CA LYS A 89 7.09 -1.95 11.92
C LYS A 89 6.18 -2.42 13.07
N PRO A 90 6.74 -3.02 14.14
CA PRO A 90 5.98 -3.23 15.37
C PRO A 90 5.42 -1.90 15.91
N GLY A 91 4.10 -1.87 16.16
CA GLY A 91 3.39 -0.64 16.57
C GLY A 91 3.07 0.32 15.41
N GLY A 92 3.38 -0.05 14.16
CA GLY A 92 2.91 0.65 12.97
C GLY A 92 1.41 0.47 12.76
N THR A 93 0.83 1.30 11.88
CA THR A 93 -0.61 1.29 11.60
C THR A 93 -0.90 0.81 10.19
N PHE A 94 -1.93 -0.03 10.05
CA PHE A 94 -2.52 -0.40 8.76
C PHE A 94 -3.94 0.18 8.68
N VAL A 95 -4.21 0.94 7.62
CA VAL A 95 -5.52 1.51 7.34
C VAL A 95 -5.99 0.99 5.99
N ALA A 96 -7.21 0.47 5.92
CA ALA A 96 -7.76 -0.02 4.67
C ALA A 96 -9.24 0.33 4.51
N LYS A 97 -9.63 0.50 3.25
CA LYS A 97 -11.03 0.64 2.85
C LYS A 97 -11.71 -0.72 2.81
N ILE A 98 -12.90 -0.78 3.40
CA ILE A 98 -13.77 -1.96 3.41
C ILE A 98 -15.18 -1.55 2.97
N PHE A 99 -15.84 -2.44 2.25
CA PHE A 99 -17.26 -2.42 1.93
C PHE A 99 -17.99 -3.29 2.96
N ARG A 100 -19.18 -2.85 3.34
CA ARG A 100 -20.05 -3.48 4.32
C ARG A 100 -21.50 -3.27 3.91
#